data_AF-A0A7X5WR33-F1
#
_entry.id   AF-A0A7X5WR33-F1
#
_cell.length_a   1.000
_cell.length_b   1.000
_cell.length_c   1.000
_cell.angle_alpha   90.00
_cell.angle_beta   90.00
_cell.angle_gamma   90.00
#
_symmetry.space_group_name_H-M   'P 1'
#
loop_
_entity.id
_entity.type
_entity.pdbx_description
1 polymer ?
#
loop_
_entity_poly.entity_id
_entity_poly.type
_entity_poly.pdbx_seq_one_letter_code
_entity_poly.pdbx_strand_id
1 'polypeptide(L)'
;AVAALAARNADVTLWARREALAEAIASTHENPDYLPGIELPATLRATSDLEEAVGGADAVVIAVPSHGFRDVVRQAAEHVRSEVP
;
A
#
# COMPACT_ATOMS: atom_id res chain seq x y z
N ALA A 1 2.34 -2.82 -9.37
CA ALA A 1 3.33 -3.82 -9.80
C ALA A 1 4.10 -4.38 -8.61
N VAL A 2 4.86 -3.58 -7.86
CA VAL A 2 5.64 -4.07 -6.70
C VAL A 2 4.78 -4.79 -5.66
N ALA A 3 3.70 -4.16 -5.19
CA ALA A 3 2.78 -4.78 -4.23
C ALA A 3 2.19 -6.11 -4.75
N ALA A 4 1.82 -6.17 -6.04
CA ALA A 4 1.31 -7.40 -6.66
C ALA A 4 2.37 -8.51 -6.74
N LEU A 5 3.64 -8.17 -6.93
CA LEU A 5 4.73 -9.14 -6.93
C LEU A 5 5.03 -9.63 -5.51
N ALA A 6 5.06 -8.73 -4.53
CA ALA A 6 5.29 -9.07 -3.13
C ALA A 6 4.17 -9.96 -2.56
N ALA A 7 2.91 -9.66 -2.90
CA ALA A 7 1.73 -10.39 -2.43
C ALA A 7 1.68 -11.86 -2.88
N ARG A 8 2.55 -12.28 -3.80
CA ARG A 8 2.70 -13.70 -4.17
C ARG A 8 3.43 -14.53 -3.12
N ASN A 9 4.19 -13.89 -2.24
CA ASN A 9 5.07 -14.57 -1.27
C ASN A 9 4.95 -14.02 0.16
N ALA A 10 4.15 -12.99 0.39
CA ALA A 10 3.98 -12.35 1.69
C ALA A 10 2.57 -11.76 1.84
N ASP A 11 2.16 -11.54 3.08
CA ASP A 11 0.97 -10.75 3.40
C ASP A 11 1.27 -9.27 3.12
N VAL A 12 0.52 -8.69 2.18
CA VAL A 12 0.78 -7.32 1.71
C VAL A 12 -0.49 -6.48 1.84
N THR A 13 -0.34 -5.34 2.50
CA THR A 13 -1.32 -4.26 2.51
C THR A 13 -0.81 -3.12 1.64
N LEU A 14 -1.56 -2.77 0.60
CA LEU A 14 -1.29 -1.62 -0.26
C LEU A 14 -2.03 -0.39 0.28
N TRP A 15 -1.28 0.60 0.72
CA TRP A 15 -1.85 1.89 1.05
C TRP A 15 -2.12 2.73 -0.21
N ALA A 16 -3.31 3.31 -0.30
CA ALA A 16 -3.66 4.32 -1.29
C ALA A 16 -4.28 5.55 -0.60
N ARG A 17 -3.70 6.74 -0.84
CA ARG A 17 -4.13 7.98 -0.20
C ARG A 17 -5.62 8.31 -0.38
N ARG A 18 -6.21 7.93 -1.52
CA ARG A 18 -7.63 8.16 -1.81
C ARG A 18 -8.42 6.92 -1.38
N GLU A 19 -9.37 7.11 -0.48
CA GLU A 19 -10.31 6.08 -0.02
C GLU A 19 -10.99 5.37 -1.18
N ALA A 20 -11.58 6.11 -2.12
CA ALA A 20 -12.23 5.52 -3.29
C ALA A 20 -11.30 4.63 -4.15
N LEU A 21 -9.99 4.92 -4.19
CA LEU A 21 -9.04 4.05 -4.89
C LEU A 21 -8.71 2.80 -4.07
N ALA A 22 -8.51 2.96 -2.76
CA ALA A 22 -8.28 1.82 -1.86
C ALA A 22 -9.46 0.84 -1.91
N GLU A 23 -10.69 1.35 -1.85
CA GLU A 23 -11.93 0.57 -1.97
C GLU A 23 -12.05 -0.10 -3.33
N ALA A 24 -11.75 0.61 -4.43
CA ALA A 24 -11.75 0.02 -5.75
C ALA A 24 -10.76 -1.16 -5.81
N ILE A 25 -9.52 -0.97 -5.35
CA ILE A 25 -8.52 -2.04 -5.32
C ILE A 25 -8.95 -3.21 -4.44
N ALA A 26 -9.49 -2.94 -3.26
CA ALA A 26 -9.92 -3.97 -2.32
C ALA A 26 -11.12 -4.79 -2.82
N SER A 27 -12.02 -4.16 -3.58
CA SER A 27 -13.25 -4.79 -4.07
C SER A 27 -13.09 -5.47 -5.43
N THR A 28 -12.31 -4.89 -6.33
CA THR A 28 -12.16 -5.40 -7.70
C THR A 28 -10.86 -6.17 -7.92
N HIS A 29 -9.93 -6.12 -6.95
CA HIS A 29 -8.56 -6.60 -7.14
C HIS A 29 -7.89 -6.01 -8.39
N GLU A 30 -8.18 -4.75 -8.70
CA GLU A 30 -7.58 -4.01 -9.82
C GLU A 30 -7.22 -2.60 -9.36
N ASN A 31 -6.13 -2.05 -9.89
CA ASN A 31 -5.82 -0.63 -9.74
C ASN A 31 -6.11 0.08 -11.07
N PRO A 32 -7.35 0.54 -11.31
CA PRO A 32 -7.77 1.03 -12.62
C PRO A 32 -7.04 2.31 -13.03
N ASP A 33 -6.65 3.14 -12.05
CA ASP A 33 -6.02 4.44 -12.31
C ASP A 33 -4.55 4.32 -12.74
N TYR A 34 -3.85 3.27 -12.29
CA TYR A 34 -2.40 3.13 -12.48
C TYR A 34 -1.98 1.84 -13.20
N LEU A 35 -2.82 0.79 -13.20
CA LEU A 35 -2.55 -0.52 -13.81
C LEU A 35 -3.84 -1.12 -14.40
N PRO A 36 -4.48 -0.44 -15.36
CA PRO A 36 -5.74 -0.91 -15.93
C PRO A 36 -5.57 -2.28 -16.60
N GLY A 37 -6.53 -3.17 -16.38
CA GLY A 37 -6.59 -4.52 -16.94
C GLY A 37 -5.65 -5.54 -16.30
N ILE A 38 -4.99 -5.20 -15.19
CA ILE A 38 -4.11 -6.12 -14.45
C ILE A 38 -4.79 -6.57 -13.17
N GLU A 39 -5.11 -7.87 -13.10
CA GLU A 39 -5.62 -8.51 -11.89
C GLU A 39 -4.52 -8.62 -10.83
N LEU A 40 -4.81 -8.08 -9.65
CA LEU A 40 -3.96 -8.13 -8.48
C LEU A 40 -4.26 -9.41 -7.69
N PRO A 41 -3.28 -9.97 -6.94
CA PRO A 41 -3.53 -11.16 -6.13
C PRO A 41 -4.67 -10.96 -5.13
N ALA A 42 -5.52 -11.99 -4.97
CA ALA A 42 -6.65 -11.95 -4.03
C ALA A 42 -6.22 -11.77 -2.56
N THR A 43 -4.97 -12.13 -2.23
CA THR A 43 -4.37 -11.94 -0.90
C THR A 43 -3.91 -10.50 -0.64
N LEU A 44 -3.79 -9.67 -1.68
CA LEU A 44 -3.40 -8.27 -1.55
C LEU A 44 -4.56 -7.48 -0.91
N ARG A 45 -4.35 -6.96 0.29
CA ARG A 45 -5.28 -6.03 0.93
C ARG A 45 -4.98 -4.61 0.47
N ALA A 46 -5.99 -3.74 0.45
CA ALA A 46 -5.80 -2.31 0.22
C ALA A 46 -6.57 -1.48 1.25
N THR A 47 -5.98 -0.36 1.66
CA THR A 47 -6.56 0.56 2.65
C THR A 47 -6.12 2.00 2.38
N SER A 48 -6.92 2.97 2.80
CA SER A 48 -6.53 4.37 2.85
C SER A 48 -6.05 4.82 4.23
N ASP A 49 -6.19 3.97 5.24
CA ASP A 49 -5.67 4.19 6.57
C ASP A 49 -4.17 3.88 6.60
N LEU A 50 -3.36 4.92 6.84
CA LEU A 50 -1.92 4.78 6.85
C LEU A 50 -1.43 4.03 8.09
N GLU A 51 -2.08 4.20 9.24
CA GLU A 51 -1.76 3.50 10.48
C GLU A 51 -2.02 2.00 10.32
N GLU A 52 -3.17 1.62 9.76
CA GLU A 52 -3.48 0.23 9.44
C GLU A 52 -2.43 -0.39 8.51
N ALA A 53 -1.98 0.37 7.49
CA ALA A 53 -1.05 -0.13 6.50
C ALA A 53 0.36 -0.41 7.07
N VAL A 54 0.83 0.40 8.04
CA VAL A 54 2.22 0.34 8.50
C VAL A 54 2.41 -0.18 9.93
N GLY A 55 1.38 -0.11 10.79
CA GLY A 55 1.52 -0.40 12.22
C GLY A 55 1.92 -1.85 12.53
N GLY A 56 1.50 -2.80 11.71
CA GLY A 56 1.86 -4.22 11.81
C GLY A 56 2.93 -4.69 10.82
N ALA A 57 3.46 -3.81 9.99
CA ALA A 57 4.35 -4.22 8.90
C ALA A 57 5.75 -4.60 9.42
N ASP A 58 6.33 -5.66 8.84
CA ASP A 58 7.72 -6.06 9.09
C ASP A 58 8.70 -5.42 8.09
N ALA A 59 8.20 -4.84 7.00
CA ALA A 59 8.94 -4.04 6.03
C ALA A 59 8.00 -3.05 5.34
N VAL A 60 8.48 -1.84 5.02
CA VAL A 60 7.67 -0.80 4.34
C VAL A 60 8.30 -0.40 3.01
N VAL A 61 7.55 -0.59 1.93
CA VAL A 61 7.96 -0.12 0.59
C VAL A 61 7.19 1.14 0.22
N ILE A 62 7.91 2.26 0.10
CA ILE A 62 7.31 3.55 -0.24
C ILE A 62 7.44 3.81 -1.74
N ALA A 63 6.31 3.74 -2.43
CA ALA A 63 6.21 3.93 -3.89
C ALA A 63 5.35 5.15 -4.27
N VAL A 64 5.49 6.26 -3.54
CA VAL A 64 4.79 7.52 -3.83
C VAL A 64 5.67 8.45 -4.69
N PRO A 65 5.07 9.41 -5.44
CA PRO A 65 5.84 10.41 -6.18
C PRO A 65 6.78 11.23 -5.29
N SER A 66 7.95 11.60 -5.81
CA SER A 66 9.02 12.25 -5.04
C SER A 66 8.58 13.54 -4.32
N HIS A 67 7.66 14.31 -4.90
CA HIS A 67 7.17 15.56 -4.30
C HIS A 67 6.34 15.33 -3.02
N GLY A 68 5.67 14.18 -2.90
CA GLY A 68 4.87 13.81 -1.72
C GLY A 68 5.61 12.88 -0.75
N PHE A 69 6.79 12.38 -1.13
CA PHE A 69 7.53 11.37 -0.38
C PHE A 69 7.82 11.79 1.06
N ARG A 70 8.38 12.99 1.26
CA ARG A 70 8.77 13.46 2.60
C ARG A 70 7.58 13.55 3.56
N ASP A 71 6.44 14.01 3.08
CA ASP A 71 5.26 14.20 3.92
C ASP A 71 4.64 12.85 4.28
N VAL A 72 4.57 11.92 3.32
CA VAL A 72 4.09 10.55 3.56
C VAL A 72 4.99 9.82 4.54
N VAL A 73 6.32 9.91 4.39
CA VAL A 73 7.28 9.27 5.31
C VAL A 73 7.12 9.78 6.73
N ARG A 74 6.93 11.10 6.91
CA ARG A 74 6.73 11.67 8.25
C ARG A 74 5.46 11.13 8.92
N GLN A 75 4.35 11.08 8.17
CA GLN A 75 3.09 10.53 8.68
C GLN A 75 3.24 9.04 9.00
N ALA A 76 3.86 8.26 8.12
CA ALA A 76 4.08 6.84 8.35
C ALA A 76 4.97 6.59 9.58
N ALA A 77 6.01 7.42 9.77
CA ALA A 77 6.94 7.29 10.89
C ALA A 77 6.27 7.44 12.28
N GLU A 78 5.09 8.06 12.36
CA GLU A 78 4.31 8.14 13.60
C GLU A 78 3.74 6.78 14.04
N HIS A 79 3.62 5.83 13.10
CA HIS A 79 2.99 4.53 13.31
C HIS A 79 3.93 3.33 13.05
N VAL A 80 5.08 3.54 12.42
CA VAL A 80 6.07 2.50 12.10
C VAL A 80 6.91 2.13 13.34
N ARG A 81 7.10 0.83 13.58
CA ARG A 81 7.99 0.33 14.64
C ARG A 81 9.45 0.64 14.30
N SER A 82 10.27 0.96 15.30
CA SER A 82 11.67 1.44 15.11
C SER A 82 12.61 0.49 14.36
N GLU A 83 12.27 -0.79 14.25
CA GLU A 83 13.10 -1.84 13.65
C GLU A 83 12.72 -2.16 12.21
N VAL A 84 11.65 -1.53 11.69
CA VAL A 84 11.11 -1.83 10.36
C VAL A 84 11.98 -1.17 9.29
N PRO A 85 12.51 -1.95 8.33
CA PRO A 85 13.22 -1.43 7.17
C PRO A 85 12.31 -0.78 6.14
#